data_AF-A0A285J3V8-F1
#
_entry.id   AF-A0A285J3V8-F1
#
_cell.length_a   1.000
_cell.length_b   1.000
_cell.length_c   1.000
_cell.angle_alpha   90.00
_cell.angle_beta   90.00
_cell.angle_gamma   90.00
#
_symmetry.space_group_name_H-M   'P 1'
#
loop_
_entity.id
_entity.type
_entity.pdbx_description
1 polymer ?
#
loop_
_entity_poly.entity_id
_entity_poly.type
_entity_poly.pdbx_seq_one_letter_code
_entity_poly.pdbx_strand_id
1 'polypeptide(L)'
;MTPLGAVVRGLVAGAVGTLAMDTLWYLRYRRGGGQDGFQTWEFSASVKTWEDAPAPAQVGRRLFEGLFQRKLDDRYAAVVNNITHWGYGMGGGAAYGLLAGSLRKPRVAYGPPFGAAVWGTSYAVLPAAGLYKPIWEYDRKTLAKDLSAHLVFGTTTGAVFRAIKDI
;
A
#
# COMPACT_ATOMS: atom_id res chain seq x y z
N MET A 1 5.59 -1.13 -25.75
CA MET A 1 6.22 -0.83 -24.44
C MET A 1 7.15 -2.00 -24.12
N THR A 2 8.39 -1.74 -23.71
CA THR A 2 9.30 -2.81 -23.26
C THR A 2 8.89 -3.29 -21.87
N PRO A 3 9.25 -4.52 -21.46
CA PRO A 3 9.01 -4.99 -20.10
C PRO A 3 9.60 -4.05 -19.03
N LEU A 4 10.81 -3.53 -19.26
CA LEU A 4 11.46 -2.57 -18.37
C LEU A 4 10.66 -1.27 -18.26
N GLY A 5 10.22 -0.70 -19.40
CA GLY A 5 9.38 0.50 -19.40
C GLY A 5 8.05 0.27 -18.67
N ALA A 6 7.47 -0.92 -18.78
CA ALA A 6 6.24 -1.29 -18.06
C ALA A 6 6.46 -1.35 -16.54
N VAL A 7 7.58 -1.93 -16.09
CA VAL A 7 7.96 -1.98 -14.67
C VAL A 7 8.19 -0.58 -14.12
N VAL A 8 8.98 0.26 -14.79
CA VAL A 8 9.28 1.61 -14.29
C VAL A 8 8.02 2.47 -14.22
N ARG A 9 7.18 2.47 -15.27
CA ARG A 9 5.87 3.14 -15.25
C ARG A 9 4.98 2.61 -14.13
N GLY A 10 5.00 1.30 -13.91
CA GLY A 10 4.28 0.64 -12.84
C GLY A 10 4.75 1.08 -11.45
N LEU A 11 6.07 1.14 -11.20
CA LEU A 11 6.65 1.60 -9.94
C LEU A 11 6.22 3.03 -9.61
N VAL A 12 6.32 3.95 -10.58
CA VAL A 12 5.90 5.34 -10.43
C VAL A 12 4.39 5.42 -10.18
N ALA A 13 3.59 4.69 -10.96
CA ALA A 13 2.15 4.65 -10.81
C ALA A 13 1.71 4.11 -9.44
N GLY A 14 2.38 3.07 -8.94
CA GLY A 14 2.15 2.51 -7.61
C GLY A 14 2.48 3.51 -6.50
N ALA A 15 3.61 4.21 -6.59
CA ALA A 15 3.99 5.25 -5.64
C ALA A 15 2.94 6.38 -5.58
N VAL A 16 2.49 6.88 -6.74
CA VAL A 16 1.44 7.92 -6.78
C VAL A 16 0.11 7.38 -6.28
N GLY A 17 -0.21 6.12 -6.56
CA GLY A 17 -1.37 5.42 -6.01
C GLY A 17 -1.35 5.37 -4.48
N THR A 18 -0.20 5.00 -3.89
CA THR A 18 0.02 4.96 -2.44
C THR A 18 -0.21 6.34 -1.84
N LEU A 19 0.46 7.37 -2.37
CA LEU A 19 0.28 8.75 -1.90
C LEU A 19 -1.19 9.21 -1.95
N ALA A 20 -1.93 8.84 -2.99
CA ALA A 20 -3.35 9.20 -3.10
C ALA A 20 -4.24 8.49 -2.07
N MET A 21 -3.96 7.20 -1.81
CA MET A 21 -4.62 6.43 -0.75
C MET A 21 -4.31 7.02 0.62
N ASP A 22 -3.05 7.36 0.87
CA ASP A 22 -2.60 7.91 2.13
C ASP A 22 -3.15 9.32 2.37
N THR A 23 -3.27 10.13 1.32
CA THR A 23 -3.98 11.41 1.38
C THR A 23 -5.44 11.21 1.82
N LEU A 24 -6.15 10.22 1.30
CA LEU A 24 -7.52 9.92 1.73
C LEU A 24 -7.57 9.50 3.20
N TRP A 25 -6.64 8.65 3.64
CA TRP A 25 -6.55 8.23 5.03
C TRP A 25 -6.21 9.39 5.96
N TYR A 26 -5.26 10.24 5.60
CA TYR A 26 -4.90 11.43 6.34
C TYR A 26 -6.07 12.41 6.47
N LEU A 27 -6.83 12.64 5.39
CA LEU A 27 -8.03 13.47 5.45
C LEU A 27 -9.08 12.90 6.42
N ARG A 28 -9.22 11.58 6.49
CA ARG A 28 -10.12 10.91 7.45
C ARG A 28 -9.58 11.00 8.88
N TYR A 29 -8.27 10.84 9.07
CA TYR A 29 -7.58 11.00 10.35
C TYR A 29 -7.79 12.43 10.91
N ARG A 30 -7.55 13.46 10.08
CA ARG A 30 -7.77 14.86 10.45
C ARG A 30 -9.23 15.16 10.79
N ARG A 31 -10.19 14.66 9.99
CA ARG A 31 -11.63 14.78 10.30
C ARG A 31 -12.03 14.04 11.58
N GLY A 32 -11.29 12.99 11.95
CA GLY A 32 -11.46 12.25 13.19
C GLY A 32 -10.78 12.89 14.41
N GLY A 33 -10.22 14.09 14.29
CA GLY A 33 -9.56 14.80 15.39
C GLY A 33 -8.05 14.55 15.50
N GLY A 34 -7.44 13.88 14.51
CA GLY A 34 -5.99 13.68 14.46
C GLY A 34 -5.22 15.01 14.42
N GLN A 35 -4.14 15.11 15.19
CA GLN A 35 -3.41 16.36 15.41
C GLN A 35 -2.10 16.46 14.64
N ASP A 36 -1.55 15.32 14.20
CA ASP A 36 -0.27 15.30 13.48
C ASP A 36 -0.38 15.97 12.11
N GLY A 37 0.72 16.60 11.69
CA GLY A 37 0.90 17.07 10.31
C GLY A 37 1.13 15.91 9.35
N PHE A 38 0.84 16.12 8.06
CA PHE A 38 0.90 15.08 7.03
C PHE A 38 2.24 14.34 6.99
N GLN A 39 3.37 15.07 7.02
CA GLN A 39 4.71 14.45 6.95
C GLN A 39 4.99 13.53 8.16
N THR A 40 4.64 13.97 9.37
CA THR A 40 4.81 13.19 10.59
C THR A 40 3.96 11.92 10.56
N TRP A 41 2.71 12.04 10.09
CA TRP A 41 1.76 10.94 9.98
C TRP A 41 2.18 9.94 8.88
N GLU A 42 2.47 10.44 7.68
CA GLU A 42 2.86 9.66 6.49
C GLU A 42 4.10 8.81 6.77
N PHE A 43 5.14 9.45 7.30
CA PHE A 43 6.41 8.78 7.55
C PHE A 43 6.47 8.12 8.94
N SER A 44 5.35 8.00 9.64
CA SER A 44 5.25 7.30 10.92
C SER A 44 6.28 7.80 11.95
N ALA A 45 6.59 9.09 11.95
CA ALA A 45 7.65 9.66 12.77
C ALA A 45 7.35 9.59 14.29
N SER A 46 6.08 9.34 14.66
CA SER A 46 5.65 9.10 16.03
C SER A 46 5.80 7.65 16.49
N VAL A 47 6.02 6.69 15.58
CA VAL A 47 6.20 5.27 15.93
C VAL A 47 7.61 5.06 16.48
N LYS A 48 7.69 4.69 17.76
CA LYS A 48 8.97 4.50 18.47
C LYS A 48 9.28 3.07 18.84
N THR A 49 8.27 2.22 18.96
CA THR A 49 8.44 0.83 19.38
C THR A 49 7.64 -0.10 18.47
N TRP A 50 7.96 -1.39 18.53
CA TRP A 50 7.23 -2.39 17.77
C TRP A 50 5.80 -2.63 18.25
N GLU A 51 5.45 -2.30 19.50
CA GLU A 51 4.09 -2.46 20.02
C GLU A 51 3.10 -1.52 19.32
N ASP A 52 3.54 -0.30 19.03
CA ASP A 52 2.73 0.72 18.34
C ASP A 52 2.85 0.64 16.81
N ALA A 53 3.65 -0.31 16.30
CA ALA A 53 4.01 -0.35 14.89
C ALA A 53 2.86 -0.89 14.02
N PRO A 54 2.51 -0.19 12.91
CA PRO A 54 1.46 -0.61 12.00
C PRO A 54 1.75 -1.96 11.31
N ALA A 55 0.71 -2.55 10.69
CA ALA A 55 0.82 -3.85 10.03
C ALA A 55 1.97 -3.95 9.01
N PRO A 56 2.26 -2.96 8.14
CA PRO A 56 3.43 -3.02 7.24
C PRO A 56 4.75 -3.17 8.01
N ALA A 57 4.94 -2.42 9.11
CA ALA A 57 6.12 -2.56 9.96
C ALA A 57 6.26 -3.98 10.53
N GLN A 58 5.16 -4.57 10.99
CA GLN A 58 5.17 -5.94 11.54
C GLN A 58 5.49 -6.99 10.47
N VAL A 59 4.97 -6.82 9.24
CA VAL A 59 5.33 -7.69 8.11
C VAL A 59 6.82 -7.58 7.81
N GLY A 60 7.34 -6.36 7.66
CA GLY A 60 8.76 -6.13 7.37
C GLY A 60 9.68 -6.68 8.47
N ARG A 61 9.32 -6.48 9.73
CA ARG A 61 10.03 -7.05 10.88
C ARG A 61 10.08 -8.57 10.79
N ARG A 62 8.93 -9.24 10.64
CA ARG A 62 8.88 -10.71 10.61
C ARG A 62 9.65 -11.30 9.43
N LEU A 63 9.62 -10.65 8.27
CA LEU A 63 10.43 -11.06 7.12
C LEU A 63 11.92 -10.94 7.42
N PHE A 64 12.36 -9.80 7.98
CA PHE A 64 13.76 -9.59 8.32
C PHE A 64 14.23 -10.58 9.41
N GLU A 65 13.51 -10.66 10.53
CA GLU A 65 13.88 -11.53 11.64
C GLU A 65 13.86 -13.00 11.22
N GLY A 66 12.91 -13.41 10.37
CA GLY A 66 12.82 -14.76 9.82
C GLY A 66 13.92 -15.10 8.82
N LEU A 67 14.37 -14.16 7.97
CA LEU A 67 15.43 -14.41 6.98
C LEU A 67 16.83 -14.33 7.60
N PHE A 68 17.07 -13.32 8.43
CA PHE A 68 18.39 -13.03 8.98
C PHE A 68 18.61 -13.59 10.39
N GLN A 69 17.55 -14.14 11.01
CA GLN A 69 17.60 -14.71 12.37
C GLN A 69 18.14 -13.71 13.41
N ARG A 70 17.82 -12.42 13.24
CA ARG A 70 18.27 -11.31 14.10
C ARG A 70 17.08 -10.44 14.47
N LYS A 71 16.93 -10.16 15.77
CA LYS A 71 15.89 -9.23 16.27
C LYS A 71 16.23 -7.80 15.86
N LEU A 72 15.21 -7.05 15.42
CA LEU A 72 15.35 -5.63 15.14
C LEU A 72 15.04 -4.80 16.38
N ASP A 73 15.88 -3.79 16.61
CA ASP A 73 15.65 -2.78 17.64
C ASP A 73 14.43 -1.91 17.30
N ASP A 74 13.71 -1.47 18.33
CA ASP A 74 12.54 -0.60 18.25
C ASP A 74 12.77 0.65 17.40
N ARG A 75 13.99 1.21 17.42
CA ARG A 75 14.36 2.39 16.62
C ARG A 75 14.16 2.20 15.12
N TYR A 76 14.05 0.95 14.65
CA TYR A 76 13.83 0.65 13.23
C TYR A 76 12.35 0.55 12.84
N ALA A 77 11.41 0.61 13.80
CA ALA A 77 9.98 0.43 13.52
C ALA A 77 9.45 1.39 12.45
N ALA A 78 9.75 2.69 12.57
CA ALA A 78 9.31 3.70 11.60
C ALA A 78 9.93 3.47 10.21
N VAL A 79 11.24 3.20 10.10
CA VAL A 79 11.87 3.00 8.78
C VAL A 79 11.39 1.71 8.12
N VAL A 80 11.21 0.63 8.88
CA VAL A 80 10.68 -0.64 8.36
C VAL A 80 9.22 -0.48 7.93
N ASN A 81 8.42 0.31 8.67
CA ASN A 81 7.07 0.66 8.23
C ASN A 81 7.08 1.30 6.85
N ASN A 82 7.88 2.37 6.69
CA ASN A 82 7.96 3.12 5.44
C ASN A 82 8.45 2.25 4.28
N ILE A 83 9.54 1.51 4.46
CA ILE A 83 10.07 0.63 3.42
C ILE A 83 9.03 -0.40 2.99
N THR A 84 8.34 -1.01 3.95
CA THR A 84 7.36 -2.05 3.65
C THR A 84 6.11 -1.47 3.01
N HIS A 85 5.57 -0.37 3.54
CA HIS A 85 4.38 0.31 3.04
C HIS A 85 4.57 0.81 1.60
N TRP A 86 5.61 1.64 1.38
CA TRP A 86 5.91 2.18 0.06
C TRP A 86 6.38 1.09 -0.90
N GLY A 87 7.20 0.14 -0.44
CA GLY A 87 7.66 -0.99 -1.22
C GLY A 87 6.52 -1.88 -1.70
N TYR A 88 5.51 -2.12 -0.86
CA TYR A 88 4.32 -2.89 -1.23
C TYR A 88 3.51 -2.17 -2.32
N GLY A 89 3.26 -0.87 -2.15
CA GLY A 89 2.54 -0.06 -3.15
C GLY A 89 3.27 0.02 -4.50
N MET A 90 4.57 0.31 -4.48
CA MET A 90 5.41 0.33 -5.68
C MET A 90 5.51 -1.03 -6.35
N GLY A 91 5.72 -2.10 -5.57
CA GLY A 91 5.79 -3.48 -6.07
C GLY A 91 4.47 -3.92 -6.71
N GLY A 92 3.34 -3.60 -6.08
CA GLY A 92 2.01 -3.80 -6.66
C GLY A 92 1.84 -3.02 -7.97
N GLY A 93 2.31 -1.77 -8.01
CA GLY A 93 2.33 -0.96 -9.22
C GLY A 93 3.18 -1.56 -10.34
N ALA A 94 4.36 -2.13 -10.04
CA ALA A 94 5.20 -2.83 -11.00
C ALA A 94 4.49 -4.06 -11.59
N ALA A 95 3.84 -4.86 -10.74
CA ALA A 95 3.02 -6.00 -11.18
C ALA A 95 1.85 -5.54 -12.06
N TYR A 96 1.15 -4.48 -11.67
CA TYR A 96 0.12 -3.85 -12.49
C TYR A 96 0.67 -3.41 -13.85
N GLY A 97 1.84 -2.77 -13.87
CA GLY A 97 2.49 -2.29 -15.09
C GLY A 97 2.82 -3.42 -16.07
N LEU A 98 3.37 -4.53 -15.58
CA LEU A 98 3.62 -5.73 -16.38
C LEU A 98 2.33 -6.29 -16.98
N LEU A 99 1.29 -6.46 -16.16
CA LEU A 99 0.00 -7.01 -16.60
C LEU A 99 -0.70 -6.08 -17.60
N ALA A 100 -0.93 -4.82 -17.22
CA ALA A 100 -1.62 -3.84 -18.05
C ALA A 100 -0.83 -3.51 -19.32
N GLY A 101 0.49 -3.40 -19.23
CA GLY A 101 1.41 -3.14 -20.34
C GLY A 101 1.50 -4.28 -21.36
N SER A 102 1.19 -5.52 -20.95
CA SER A 102 1.10 -6.67 -21.86
C SER A 102 -0.15 -6.67 -22.75
N LEU A 103 -1.18 -5.88 -22.38
CA LEU A 103 -2.43 -5.79 -23.12
C LEU A 103 -2.30 -4.81 -24.30
N ARG A 104 -2.98 -5.11 -25.42
CA ARG A 104 -3.01 -4.24 -26.62
C ARG A 104 -3.43 -2.80 -26.32
N LYS A 105 -4.29 -2.59 -25.33
CA LYS A 105 -4.80 -1.27 -24.93
C LYS A 105 -4.96 -1.20 -23.39
N PRO A 106 -3.95 -0.70 -22.65
CA PRO A 106 -4.09 -0.44 -21.22
C PRO A 106 -5.22 0.55 -20.94
N ARG A 107 -6.12 0.23 -19.99
CA ARG A 107 -7.29 1.07 -19.64
C ARG A 107 -7.24 1.48 -18.18
N VAL A 108 -7.62 2.73 -17.89
CA VAL A 108 -7.81 3.22 -16.51
C VAL A 108 -8.83 2.37 -15.75
N ALA A 109 -9.83 1.82 -16.45
CA ALA A 109 -10.84 0.94 -15.89
C ALA A 109 -10.29 -0.35 -15.24
N TYR A 110 -9.03 -0.72 -15.49
CA TYR A 110 -8.37 -1.84 -14.80
C TYR A 110 -7.87 -1.47 -13.40
N GLY A 111 -7.80 -0.18 -13.08
CA GLY A 111 -7.37 0.33 -11.78
C GLY A 111 -8.28 -0.07 -10.61
N PRO A 112 -9.60 0.21 -10.65
CA PRO A 112 -10.52 -0.19 -9.58
C PRO A 112 -10.50 -1.69 -9.24
N PRO A 113 -10.61 -2.64 -10.20
CA PRO A 113 -10.52 -4.06 -9.87
C PRO A 113 -9.13 -4.46 -9.35
N PHE A 114 -8.06 -3.82 -9.80
CA PHE A 114 -6.72 -4.02 -9.22
C PHE A 114 -6.67 -3.58 -7.75
N GLY A 115 -7.19 -2.40 -7.42
CA GLY A 115 -7.28 -1.93 -6.03
C GLY A 115 -8.12 -2.86 -5.15
N ALA A 116 -9.29 -3.31 -5.64
CA ALA A 116 -10.12 -4.27 -4.95
C ALA A 116 -9.42 -5.63 -4.76
N ALA A 117 -8.62 -6.07 -5.71
CA ALA A 117 -7.81 -7.28 -5.58
C ALA A 117 -6.74 -7.12 -4.49
N VAL A 118 -6.02 -5.99 -4.45
CA VAL A 118 -5.04 -5.71 -3.38
C VAL A 118 -5.71 -5.72 -2.01
N TRP A 119 -6.87 -5.07 -1.88
CA TRP A 119 -7.69 -5.12 -0.67
C TRP A 119 -8.06 -6.55 -0.27
N GLY A 120 -8.60 -7.33 -1.21
CA GLY A 120 -8.99 -8.72 -0.97
C GLY A 120 -7.81 -9.60 -0.56
N THR A 121 -6.64 -9.43 -1.18
CA THR A 121 -5.41 -10.14 -0.81
C THR A 121 -4.99 -9.82 0.62
N SER A 122 -5.11 -8.56 1.06
CA SER A 122 -4.82 -8.19 2.46
C SER A 122 -5.67 -8.99 3.44
N TYR A 123 -6.98 -9.16 3.19
CA TYR A 123 -7.87 -9.95 4.03
C TYR A 123 -7.72 -11.47 3.87
N ALA A 124 -7.09 -11.94 2.79
CA ALA A 124 -6.76 -13.36 2.61
C ALA A 124 -5.48 -13.76 3.35
N VAL A 125 -4.51 -12.84 3.47
CA VAL A 125 -3.16 -13.14 3.97
C VAL A 125 -2.96 -12.66 5.40
N LEU A 126 -3.33 -11.42 5.71
CA LEU A 126 -3.00 -10.79 7.00
C LEU A 126 -3.71 -11.41 8.21
N PRO A 127 -4.90 -12.02 8.10
CA PRO A 127 -5.49 -12.77 9.22
C PRO A 127 -4.69 -14.00 9.62
N ALA A 128 -4.14 -14.75 8.64
CA ALA A 128 -3.26 -15.88 8.92
C ALA A 128 -1.95 -15.44 9.61
N ALA A 129 -1.54 -14.19 9.38
CA ALA A 129 -0.43 -13.56 10.10
C ALA A 129 -0.85 -12.95 11.46
N GLY A 130 -2.13 -13.00 11.85
CA GLY A 130 -2.61 -12.38 13.09
C GLY A 130 -2.48 -10.86 13.11
N LEU A 131 -2.39 -10.22 11.94
CA LEU A 131 -2.31 -8.75 11.82
C LEU A 131 -3.69 -8.13 11.59
N TYR A 132 -4.58 -8.85 10.91
CA TYR A 132 -5.99 -8.48 10.72
C TYR A 132 -6.89 -9.50 11.43
N LYS A 133 -8.13 -9.10 11.72
CA LYS A 133 -9.19 -10.06 12.04
C LYS A 133 -9.65 -10.74 10.74
N PRO A 134 -10.27 -11.92 10.81
CA PRO A 134 -11.00 -12.45 9.68
C PRO A 134 -12.03 -11.45 9.14
N ILE A 135 -12.23 -11.43 7.82
CA ILE A 135 -13.02 -10.37 7.16
C ILE A 135 -14.47 -10.27 7.68
N TRP A 136 -15.06 -11.39 8.12
CA TRP A 136 -16.43 -11.46 8.65
C TRP A 136 -16.58 -10.89 10.07
N GLU A 137 -15.50 -10.58 10.76
CA GLU A 137 -15.54 -9.96 12.10
C GLU A 137 -15.53 -8.43 12.06
N TYR A 138 -15.25 -7.83 10.91
CA TYR A 138 -15.30 -6.38 10.74
C TYR A 138 -16.71 -5.92 10.38
N ASP A 139 -17.09 -4.75 10.89
CA ASP A 139 -18.32 -4.09 10.48
C ASP A 139 -18.22 -3.56 9.03
N ARG A 140 -19.38 -3.41 8.38
CA ARG A 140 -19.46 -2.96 6.99
C ARG A 140 -18.85 -1.59 6.75
N LYS A 141 -18.88 -0.67 7.73
CA LYS A 141 -18.34 0.68 7.59
C LYS A 141 -16.81 0.65 7.59
N THR A 142 -16.21 -0.21 8.42
CA THR A 142 -14.76 -0.44 8.41
C THR A 142 -14.30 -1.02 7.07
N LEU A 143 -14.96 -2.08 6.60
CA LEU A 143 -14.65 -2.69 5.29
C LEU A 143 -14.83 -1.71 4.13
N ALA A 144 -15.91 -0.91 4.13
CA ALA A 144 -16.16 0.08 3.08
C ALA A 144 -15.13 1.21 3.08
N LYS A 145 -14.68 1.67 4.26
CA LYS A 145 -13.60 2.67 4.37
C LYS A 145 -12.31 2.12 3.79
N ASP A 146 -11.95 0.89 4.12
CA ASP A 146 -10.70 0.30 3.63
C ASP A 146 -10.75 0.01 2.13
N LEU A 147 -11.84 -0.60 1.65
CA LEU A 147 -12.04 -0.85 0.22
C LEU A 147 -12.00 0.46 -0.58
N SER A 148 -12.67 1.52 -0.12
CA SER A 148 -12.65 2.80 -0.84
C SER A 148 -11.25 3.43 -0.92
N ALA A 149 -10.39 3.22 0.09
CA ALA A 149 -9.00 3.66 0.05
C ALA A 149 -8.19 2.87 -0.99
N HIS A 150 -8.38 1.56 -1.05
CA HIS A 150 -7.76 0.71 -2.06
C HIS A 150 -8.29 0.97 -3.49
N LEU A 151 -9.56 1.34 -3.64
CA LEU A 151 -10.11 1.77 -4.93
C LEU A 151 -9.43 3.07 -5.40
N VAL A 152 -9.14 4.01 -4.50
CA VAL A 152 -8.36 5.22 -4.82
C VAL A 152 -6.94 4.84 -5.24
N PHE A 153 -6.25 3.97 -4.48
CA PHE A 153 -4.94 3.44 -4.86
C PHE A 153 -4.95 2.84 -6.28
N GLY A 154 -5.86 1.92 -6.56
CA GLY A 154 -5.91 1.21 -7.84
C GLY A 154 -6.30 2.13 -9.00
N THR A 155 -7.29 3.00 -8.81
CA THR A 155 -7.74 3.95 -9.83
C THR A 155 -6.63 4.93 -10.20
N THR A 156 -5.95 5.49 -9.19
CA THR A 156 -4.82 6.40 -9.39
C THR A 156 -3.66 5.68 -10.10
N THR A 157 -3.31 4.46 -9.66
CA THR A 157 -2.28 3.64 -10.32
C THR A 157 -2.61 3.44 -11.80
N GLY A 158 -3.83 3.02 -12.14
CA GLY A 158 -4.23 2.80 -13.54
C GLY A 158 -4.27 4.09 -14.37
N ALA A 159 -4.67 5.21 -13.77
CA ALA A 159 -4.67 6.51 -14.43
C ALA A 159 -3.25 7.00 -14.73
N VAL A 160 -2.37 6.97 -13.72
CA VAL A 160 -0.97 7.42 -13.83
C VAL A 160 -0.20 6.54 -14.80
N PHE A 161 -0.34 5.22 -14.70
CA PHE A 161 0.32 4.29 -15.63
C PHE A 161 -0.03 4.58 -17.09
N ARG A 162 -1.31 4.89 -17.37
CA ARG A 162 -1.75 5.25 -18.71
C ARG A 162 -1.28 6.65 -19.14
N ALA A 163 -1.18 7.59 -18.20
CA ALA A 163 -0.77 8.97 -18.48
C ALA A 163 0.72 9.07 -18.82
N ILE A 164 1.56 8.21 -18.24
CA ILE A 164 2.99 8.17 -18.54
C ILE A 164 3.21 7.56 -19.94
N LYS A 165 3.59 8.41 -20.90
CA LYS A 165 3.84 8.02 -22.30
C LYS A 165 5.30 7.73 -22.59
N ASP A 166 6.22 8.41 -21.91
CA ASP A 166 7.65 8.44 -22.22
C ASP A 166 8.48 7.94 -21.03
N ILE A 167 8.83 6.66 -21.08
CA ILE A 167 9.86 5.94 -20.31
C ILE A 167 10.31 4.78 -21.18
#